data_AF-A0A4V4N825-F1
#
_entry.id   AF-A0A4V4N825-F1
#
_cell.length_a   1.000
_cell.length_b   1.000
_cell.length_c   1.000
_cell.angle_alpha   90.00
_cell.angle_beta   90.00
_cell.angle_gamma   90.00
#
_symmetry.space_group_name_H-M   'P 1'
#
loop_
_entity.id
_entity.type
_entity.pdbx_description
1 polymer ?
#
loop_
_entity_poly.entity_id
_entity_poly.type
_entity_poly.pdbx_seq_one_letter_code
_entity_poly.pdbx_strand_id
1 'polypeptide(L)'
;MARRGVPLTVDRLEATGSPCARCLFWELDPVRRDRVAEEERAEEKLALVSERLRDWGSCGRVVVVDGQEVAHVLYAPAAHLPGAGAFPTAPASEDAVLLAGLWVHPDHRGAGLARLLVQQAARDLTVRGVRAIEAFGSTGRAPGCTIPTELLARVGFRTHRPHPVTPRMRMDLRTTVSWRDEVEAALGRLAGVVRPVPAPDGRVPAVRRDDGDA
;
A
#
# COMPACT_ATOMS: atom_id res chain seq x y z
N MET A 1 -18.79 -8.58 5.52
CA MET A 1 -17.44 -8.37 6.11
C MET A 1 -16.79 -7.17 5.43
N ALA A 2 -16.36 -6.15 6.19
CA ALA A 2 -15.73 -4.97 5.60
C ALA A 2 -14.33 -5.31 5.07
N ARG A 3 -14.14 -5.24 3.75
CA ARG A 3 -12.84 -5.47 3.10
C ARG A 3 -12.01 -4.19 3.21
N ARG A 4 -11.11 -4.13 4.18
CA ARG A 4 -10.15 -3.02 4.33
C ARG A 4 -8.73 -3.58 4.32
N GLY A 5 -7.86 -3.03 3.50
CA GLY A 5 -6.45 -3.38 3.54
C GLY A 5 -5.77 -2.82 4.78
N VAL A 6 -4.96 -3.64 5.40
CA VAL A 6 -4.10 -3.33 6.53
C VAL A 6 -2.70 -2.92 6.03
N PRO A 7 -1.88 -2.23 6.84
CA PRO A 7 -0.51 -1.92 6.44
C PRO A 7 0.27 -3.19 6.09
N LEU A 8 1.10 -3.10 5.05
CA LEU A 8 2.05 -4.15 4.72
C LEU A 8 3.17 -4.21 5.76
N THR A 9 3.52 -5.43 6.15
CA THR A 9 4.71 -5.79 6.93
C THR A 9 5.45 -6.90 6.18
N VAL A 10 6.67 -7.20 6.60
CA VAL A 10 7.47 -8.31 6.05
C VAL A 10 6.69 -9.62 6.18
N ASP A 11 6.24 -9.96 7.39
CA ASP A 11 5.46 -11.19 7.67
C ASP A 11 4.20 -11.29 6.81
N ARG A 12 3.50 -10.17 6.59
CA ARG A 12 2.28 -10.17 5.78
C ARG A 12 2.57 -10.32 4.29
N LEU A 13 3.68 -9.77 3.80
CA LEU A 13 4.07 -10.01 2.42
C LEU A 13 4.42 -11.48 2.22
N GLU A 14 5.18 -12.06 3.13
CA GLU A 14 5.53 -13.48 3.13
C GLU A 14 4.28 -14.37 3.18
N ALA A 15 3.36 -14.09 4.11
CA ALA A 15 2.11 -14.84 4.29
C ALA A 15 1.19 -14.83 3.05
N THR A 16 1.35 -13.88 2.12
CA THR A 16 0.57 -13.91 0.87
C THR A 16 0.86 -15.11 -0.01
N GLY A 17 2.02 -15.77 0.15
CA GLY A 17 2.50 -16.82 -0.75
C GLY A 17 2.64 -16.36 -2.22
N SER A 18 2.61 -15.05 -2.45
CA SER A 18 2.57 -14.50 -3.80
C SER A 18 3.93 -14.63 -4.49
N PRO A 19 3.98 -14.76 -5.83
CA PRO A 19 5.24 -14.67 -6.58
C PRO A 19 5.98 -13.33 -6.34
N CYS A 20 5.26 -12.28 -5.95
CA CYS A 20 5.84 -10.98 -5.64
C CYS A 20 6.71 -10.99 -4.37
N ALA A 21 6.52 -11.96 -3.46
CA ALA A 21 7.36 -12.13 -2.28
C ALA A 21 8.78 -12.64 -2.59
N ARG A 22 9.06 -13.02 -3.85
CA ARG A 22 10.41 -13.35 -4.36
C ARG A 22 10.82 -12.55 -5.60
N CYS A 23 9.90 -11.78 -6.19
CA CYS A 23 10.21 -10.97 -7.37
C CYS A 23 11.07 -9.76 -6.97
N LEU A 24 12.34 -9.74 -7.37
CA LEU A 24 13.29 -8.64 -7.17
C LEU A 24 13.31 -7.63 -8.34
N PHE A 25 12.34 -7.71 -9.25
CA PHE A 25 12.32 -6.97 -10.50
C PHE A 25 12.42 -5.44 -10.31
N TRP A 26 11.81 -4.93 -9.24
CA TRP A 26 11.81 -3.50 -8.95
C TRP A 26 12.90 -3.10 -7.97
N GLU A 27 13.18 -3.97 -7.01
CA GLU A 27 14.10 -3.70 -5.90
C GLU A 27 15.57 -3.69 -6.32
N LEU A 28 15.93 -4.37 -7.40
CA LEU A 28 17.30 -4.44 -7.91
C LEU A 28 17.37 -4.05 -9.39
N ASP A 29 18.48 -3.42 -9.79
CA ASP A 29 18.78 -3.26 -11.21
C ASP A 29 19.04 -4.65 -11.86
N PRO A 30 18.90 -4.77 -13.20
CA PRO A 30 19.04 -6.06 -13.87
C PRO A 30 20.35 -6.80 -13.57
N VAL A 31 21.48 -6.09 -13.46
CA VAL A 31 22.79 -6.72 -13.25
C VAL A 31 22.90 -7.30 -11.85
N ARG A 32 22.46 -6.57 -10.82
CA ARG A 32 22.45 -7.08 -9.44
C ARG A 32 21.44 -8.20 -9.26
N ARG A 33 20.26 -8.06 -9.85
CA ARG A 33 19.19 -9.07 -9.77
C ARG A 33 19.64 -10.43 -10.33
N ASP A 34 20.38 -10.43 -11.43
CA ASP A 34 20.84 -11.67 -12.07
C ASP A 34 21.95 -12.38 -11.27
N ARG A 35 22.50 -11.74 -10.22
CA ARG A 35 23.50 -12.33 -9.32
C ARG A 35 22.90 -12.99 -8.08
N VAL A 36 21.61 -12.78 -7.80
CA VAL A 36 20.93 -13.38 -6.64
C VAL A 36 20.39 -14.75 -7.04
N ALA A 37 20.83 -15.80 -6.31
CA ALA A 37 20.39 -17.16 -6.54
C ALA A 37 18.88 -17.31 -6.29
N GLU A 38 18.19 -18.20 -7.00
CA GLU A 38 16.72 -18.29 -6.93
C GLU A 38 16.21 -18.62 -5.52
N GLU A 39 16.95 -19.44 -4.79
CA GLU A 39 16.71 -19.82 -3.40
C GLU A 39 16.85 -18.65 -2.41
N GLU A 40 17.69 -17.67 -2.71
CA GLU A 40 17.96 -16.49 -1.85
C GLU A 40 16.94 -15.36 -2.09
N ARG A 41 16.20 -15.39 -3.20
CA ARG A 41 15.36 -14.25 -3.63
C ARG A 41 14.27 -13.87 -2.66
N ALA A 42 13.71 -14.85 -1.95
CA ALA A 42 12.68 -14.58 -0.95
C ALA A 42 13.26 -13.79 0.23
N GLU A 43 14.38 -14.26 0.79
CA GLU A 43 15.09 -13.57 1.87
C GLU A 43 15.52 -12.16 1.45
N GLU A 44 16.15 -12.04 0.28
CA GLU A 44 16.58 -10.74 -0.26
C GLU A 44 15.39 -9.77 -0.45
N LYS A 45 14.25 -10.27 -0.94
CA LYS A 45 13.04 -9.45 -1.10
C LYS A 45 12.54 -8.93 0.25
N LEU A 46 12.51 -9.79 1.28
CA LEU A 46 12.08 -9.43 2.63
C LEU A 46 13.05 -8.43 3.28
N ALA A 47 14.36 -8.60 3.09
CA ALA A 47 15.38 -7.66 3.54
C ALA A 47 15.19 -6.26 2.92
N LEU A 48 14.99 -6.19 1.60
CA LEU A 48 14.77 -4.93 0.88
C LEU A 48 13.41 -4.28 1.23
N VAL A 49 12.39 -5.06 1.56
CA VAL A 49 11.13 -4.52 2.12
C VAL A 49 11.35 -3.98 3.53
N SER A 50 12.09 -4.70 4.38
CA SER A 50 12.41 -4.28 5.75
C SER A 50 13.21 -2.97 5.78
N GLU A 51 14.21 -2.84 4.92
CA GLU A 51 14.97 -1.59 4.74
C GLU A 51 14.06 -0.43 4.35
N ARG A 52 13.22 -0.60 3.32
CA ARG A 52 12.27 0.44 2.89
C ARG A 52 11.30 0.85 3.99
N LEU A 53 10.80 -0.12 4.77
CA LEU A 53 9.91 0.16 5.90
C LEU A 53 10.60 1.00 6.98
N ARG A 54 11.90 0.79 7.22
CA ARG A 54 12.70 1.57 8.18
C ARG A 54 13.04 2.96 7.64
N ASP A 55 13.45 3.05 6.39
CA ASP A 55 14.00 4.28 5.81
C ASP A 55 12.91 5.26 5.35
N TRP A 56 11.80 4.74 4.83
CA TRP A 56 10.74 5.55 4.22
C TRP A 56 9.35 5.35 4.87
N GLY A 57 9.21 4.34 5.73
CA GLY A 57 7.95 3.99 6.36
C GLY A 57 7.07 3.09 5.48
N SER A 58 5.76 3.06 5.77
CA SER A 58 4.82 2.16 5.10
C SER A 58 4.91 2.25 3.58
N CYS A 59 5.18 1.11 2.94
CA CYS A 59 5.42 0.98 1.50
C CYS A 59 4.38 0.09 0.80
N GLY A 60 3.20 -0.10 1.41
CA GLY A 60 2.19 -0.98 0.85
C GLY A 60 0.98 -1.27 1.74
N ARG A 61 0.03 -2.00 1.16
CA ARG A 61 -1.18 -2.50 1.82
C ARG A 61 -1.39 -3.97 1.50
N VAL A 62 -2.01 -4.70 2.42
CA VAL A 62 -2.41 -6.11 2.26
C VAL A 62 -3.90 -6.23 2.58
N VAL A 63 -4.66 -6.99 1.79
CA VAL A 63 -6.05 -7.34 2.10
C VAL A 63 -6.06 -8.71 2.77
N VAL A 64 -6.75 -8.78 3.91
CA VAL A 64 -6.97 -10.03 4.65
C VAL A 64 -8.44 -10.42 4.52
N VAL A 65 -8.70 -11.67 4.16
CA VAL A 65 -10.05 -12.28 4.08
C VAL A 65 -10.01 -13.59 4.85
N ASP A 66 -10.91 -13.75 5.82
CA ASP A 66 -11.00 -14.96 6.66
C ASP A 66 -9.66 -15.38 7.28
N GLY A 67 -8.85 -14.39 7.68
CA GLY A 67 -7.53 -14.59 8.28
C GLY A 67 -6.42 -14.92 7.28
N GLN A 68 -6.64 -14.78 5.97
CA GLN A 68 -5.66 -15.07 4.92
C GLN A 68 -5.30 -13.81 4.13
N GLU A 69 -4.02 -13.61 3.83
CA GLU A 69 -3.48 -12.51 3.03
C GLU A 69 -3.69 -12.74 1.53
N VAL A 70 -4.79 -12.21 1.00
CA VAL A 70 -5.26 -12.56 -0.35
C VAL A 70 -4.88 -11.56 -1.44
N ALA A 71 -4.34 -10.39 -1.09
CA ALA A 71 -3.92 -9.39 -2.07
C ALA A 71 -2.95 -8.39 -1.43
N HIS A 72 -2.06 -7.81 -2.23
CA HIS A 72 -1.21 -6.71 -1.76
C HIS A 72 -0.89 -5.70 -2.87
N VAL A 73 -0.46 -4.52 -2.42
CA VAL A 73 0.14 -3.48 -3.26
C VAL A 73 1.42 -2.99 -2.62
N LEU A 74 2.45 -2.76 -3.44
CA LEU A 74 3.72 -2.19 -3.04
C LEU A 74 3.93 -0.86 -3.77
N TYR A 75 4.40 0.15 -3.05
CA TYR A 75 4.74 1.45 -3.58
C TYR A 75 5.96 2.04 -2.86
N ALA A 76 6.81 2.75 -3.59
CA ALA A 76 7.98 3.42 -3.02
C ALA A 76 8.51 4.53 -3.95
N PRO A 77 9.31 5.48 -3.44
CA PRO A 77 10.05 6.42 -4.27
C PRO A 77 10.98 5.67 -5.23
N ALA A 78 11.27 6.25 -6.39
CA ALA A 78 12.12 5.63 -7.40
C ALA A 78 13.53 5.28 -6.88
N ALA A 79 14.05 6.03 -5.91
CA ALA A 79 15.35 5.76 -5.28
C ALA A 79 15.42 4.40 -4.57
N HIS A 80 14.29 3.86 -4.10
CA HIS A 80 14.21 2.54 -3.48
C HIS A 80 13.84 1.43 -4.48
N LEU A 81 13.77 1.76 -5.77
CA LEU A 81 13.33 0.85 -6.83
C LEU A 81 14.27 0.97 -8.05
N PRO A 82 15.56 0.62 -7.90
CA PRO A 82 16.56 0.79 -8.95
C PRO A 82 16.21 0.05 -10.25
N GLY A 83 15.41 -1.02 -10.18
CA GLY A 83 14.90 -1.71 -11.37
C GLY A 83 14.07 -0.82 -12.30
N ALA A 84 13.46 0.25 -11.79
CA ALA A 84 12.73 1.24 -12.58
C ALA A 84 13.63 2.00 -13.57
N GLY A 85 14.94 2.09 -13.32
CA GLY A 85 15.90 2.75 -14.20
C GLY A 85 16.09 2.05 -15.55
N ALA A 86 15.68 0.78 -15.68
CA ALA A 86 15.79 0.02 -16.93
C ALA A 86 14.68 0.34 -17.95
N PHE A 87 13.69 1.17 -17.60
CA PHE A 87 12.56 1.47 -18.48
C PHE A 87 12.87 2.60 -19.46
N PRO A 88 12.44 2.50 -20.73
CA PRO A 88 12.68 3.55 -21.74
C PRO A 88 12.07 4.92 -21.40
N THR A 89 11.04 4.93 -20.55
CA THR A 89 10.36 6.14 -20.08
C THR A 89 10.84 6.58 -18.70
N ALA A 90 11.99 6.10 -18.21
CA ALA A 90 12.66 6.59 -17.01
C ALA A 90 13.41 7.93 -17.29
N PRO A 91 13.76 8.73 -16.27
CA PRO A 91 13.40 8.56 -14.85
C PRO A 91 11.92 8.89 -14.60
N ALA A 92 11.36 8.31 -13.54
CA ALA A 92 10.04 8.71 -13.03
C ALA A 92 10.02 10.19 -12.66
N SER A 93 8.84 10.81 -12.64
CA SER A 93 8.72 12.22 -12.23
C SER A 93 9.15 12.38 -10.76
N GLU A 94 9.89 13.44 -10.44
CA GLU A 94 10.40 13.71 -9.09
C GLU A 94 9.30 13.86 -8.03
N ASP A 95 8.07 14.14 -8.46
CA ASP A 95 6.92 14.35 -7.60
C ASP A 95 6.02 13.13 -7.42
N ALA A 96 6.44 12.01 -7.99
CA ALA A 96 5.68 10.77 -8.01
C ALA A 96 6.33 9.70 -7.13
N VAL A 97 5.47 8.89 -6.53
CA VAL A 97 5.84 7.59 -5.96
C VAL A 97 5.50 6.51 -6.99
N LEU A 98 6.34 5.50 -7.11
CA LEU A 98 6.10 4.39 -8.03
C LEU A 98 5.23 3.31 -7.38
N LEU A 99 4.25 2.81 -8.13
CA LEU A 99 3.49 1.60 -7.85
C LEU A 99 4.27 0.40 -8.41
N ALA A 100 5.00 -0.30 -7.54
CA ALA A 100 5.95 -1.36 -7.89
C ALA A 100 5.38 -2.78 -7.75
N GLY A 101 4.17 -2.95 -7.25
CA GLY A 101 3.59 -4.27 -7.16
C GLY A 101 2.10 -4.21 -6.90
N LEU A 102 1.35 -5.06 -7.60
CA LEU A 102 -0.07 -5.24 -7.36
C LEU A 102 -0.42 -6.68 -7.68
N TRP A 103 -0.83 -7.42 -6.66
CA TRP A 103 -1.19 -8.82 -6.82
C TRP A 103 -2.46 -9.13 -6.05
N VAL A 104 -3.28 -10.00 -6.65
CA VAL A 104 -4.51 -10.52 -6.07
C VAL A 104 -4.48 -12.04 -6.29
N HIS A 105 -4.67 -12.78 -5.21
CA HIS A 105 -4.79 -14.24 -5.22
C HIS A 105 -5.82 -14.65 -6.28
N PRO A 106 -5.54 -15.67 -7.11
CA PRO A 106 -6.43 -16.08 -8.21
C PRO A 106 -7.89 -16.23 -7.82
N ASP A 107 -8.17 -16.88 -6.68
CA ASP A 107 -9.52 -17.16 -6.18
C ASP A 107 -10.27 -15.92 -5.68
N HIS A 108 -9.57 -14.80 -5.50
CA HIS A 108 -10.13 -13.51 -5.06
C HIS A 108 -10.17 -12.46 -6.18
N ARG A 109 -9.86 -12.85 -7.42
CA ARG A 109 -9.98 -11.95 -8.60
C ARG A 109 -11.43 -11.64 -8.91
N GLY A 110 -11.67 -10.53 -9.62
CA GLY A 110 -13.02 -10.04 -9.92
C GLY A 110 -13.74 -9.36 -8.74
N ALA A 111 -13.27 -9.54 -7.50
CA ALA A 111 -13.88 -8.98 -6.30
C ALA A 111 -13.55 -7.50 -6.03
N GLY A 112 -12.93 -6.79 -6.98
CA GLY A 112 -12.56 -5.38 -6.85
C GLY A 112 -11.35 -5.07 -5.95
N LEU A 113 -10.60 -6.08 -5.49
CA LEU A 113 -9.49 -5.90 -4.54
C LEU A 113 -8.35 -5.03 -5.08
N ALA A 114 -8.05 -5.12 -6.38
CA ALA A 114 -7.05 -4.26 -7.01
C ALA A 114 -7.42 -2.77 -6.91
N ARG A 115 -8.70 -2.43 -7.15
CA ARG A 115 -9.22 -1.07 -7.00
C ARG A 115 -9.11 -0.61 -5.55
N LEU A 116 -9.53 -1.45 -4.60
CA LEU A 116 -9.44 -1.16 -3.16
C LEU A 116 -8.00 -0.83 -2.76
N LEU A 117 -7.04 -1.68 -3.13
CA LEU A 117 -5.63 -1.51 -2.80
C LEU A 117 -5.05 -0.21 -3.37
N VAL A 118 -5.33 0.10 -4.64
CA VAL A 118 -4.86 1.35 -5.27
C VAL A 118 -5.48 2.59 -4.61
N GLN A 119 -6.77 2.53 -4.24
CA GLN A 119 -7.42 3.62 -3.50
C GLN A 119 -6.80 3.82 -2.11
N GLN A 120 -6.41 2.75 -1.43
CA GLN A 120 -5.71 2.85 -0.15
C GLN A 120 -4.28 3.37 -0.30
N ALA A 121 -3.56 2.96 -1.35
CA ALA A 121 -2.25 3.55 -1.67
C ALA A 121 -2.37 5.05 -1.96
N ALA A 122 -3.34 5.46 -2.79
CA ALA A 122 -3.64 6.87 -3.04
C ALA A 122 -3.95 7.64 -1.75
N ARG A 123 -4.71 7.02 -0.83
CA ARG A 123 -4.98 7.60 0.48
C ARG A 123 -3.72 7.87 1.28
N ASP A 124 -2.89 6.84 1.42
CA ASP A 124 -1.67 6.91 2.21
C ASP A 124 -0.74 7.99 1.67
N LEU A 125 -0.57 8.02 0.36
CA LEU A 125 0.33 8.94 -0.32
C LEU A 125 -0.19 10.38 -0.33
N THR A 126 -1.51 10.58 -0.40
CA THR A 126 -2.10 11.92 -0.29
C THR A 126 -1.90 12.52 1.10
N VAL A 127 -2.09 11.72 2.17
CA VAL A 127 -1.82 12.15 3.55
C VAL A 127 -0.36 12.53 3.75
N ARG A 128 0.55 11.88 3.01
CA ARG A 128 2.00 12.17 3.01
C ARG A 128 2.40 13.32 2.09
N GLY A 129 1.45 14.01 1.45
CA GLY A 129 1.71 15.15 0.57
C GLY A 129 2.32 14.79 -0.80
N VAL A 130 2.29 13.52 -1.20
CA VAL A 130 2.74 13.08 -2.52
C VAL A 130 1.79 13.59 -3.60
N ARG A 131 2.34 14.06 -4.73
CA ARG A 131 1.53 14.71 -5.78
C ARG A 131 0.94 13.72 -6.77
N ALA A 132 1.62 12.61 -7.02
CA ALA A 132 1.17 11.60 -7.95
C ALA A 132 1.68 10.19 -7.63
N ILE A 133 1.00 9.20 -8.19
CA ILE A 133 1.48 7.84 -8.31
C ILE A 133 1.81 7.58 -9.77
N GLU A 134 2.99 7.03 -10.05
CA GLU A 134 3.37 6.57 -11.37
C GLU A 134 3.54 5.05 -11.39
N ALA A 135 3.32 4.44 -12.54
CA ALA A 135 3.54 3.01 -12.75
C ALA A 135 4.08 2.82 -14.16
N PHE A 136 5.05 1.93 -14.35
CA PHE A 136 5.39 1.46 -15.68
C PHE A 136 4.44 0.32 -16.02
N GLY A 137 3.54 0.60 -16.95
CA GLY A 137 2.52 -0.35 -17.37
C GLY A 137 3.08 -1.38 -18.35
N SER A 138 2.24 -2.33 -18.75
CA SER A 138 2.51 -3.24 -19.86
C SER A 138 1.35 -3.33 -20.82
N THR A 139 1.64 -3.22 -22.11
CA THR A 139 0.72 -3.53 -23.21
C THR A 139 1.01 -4.93 -23.72
N GLY A 140 0.04 -5.85 -23.61
CA GLY A 140 0.23 -7.26 -23.98
C GLY A 140 0.92 -8.08 -22.89
N ARG A 141 1.94 -8.89 -23.26
CA ARG A 141 2.65 -9.74 -22.29
C ARG A 141 3.48 -8.87 -21.35
N ALA A 142 3.13 -8.88 -20.07
CA ALA A 142 3.83 -8.13 -19.04
C ALA A 142 5.31 -8.51 -18.96
N PRO A 143 6.25 -7.59 -19.25
CA PRO A 143 7.66 -7.83 -18.96
C PRO A 143 7.88 -7.78 -17.45
N GLY A 144 8.27 -8.92 -16.86
CA GLY A 144 8.54 -9.00 -15.42
C GLY A 144 7.30 -8.71 -14.58
N CYS A 145 7.46 -7.87 -13.55
CA CYS A 145 6.42 -7.57 -12.55
C CYS A 145 5.66 -6.25 -12.83
N THR A 146 5.48 -5.88 -14.12
CA THR A 146 4.69 -4.71 -14.55
C THR A 146 3.18 -4.94 -14.48
N ILE A 147 2.41 -3.86 -14.35
CA ILE A 147 0.95 -3.92 -14.22
C ILE A 147 0.30 -3.63 -15.59
N PRO A 148 -0.68 -4.45 -16.05
CA PRO A 148 -1.36 -4.19 -17.32
C PRO A 148 -1.97 -2.79 -17.39
N THR A 149 -1.77 -2.11 -18.53
CA THR A 149 -2.27 -0.75 -18.75
C THR A 149 -3.78 -0.64 -18.60
N GLU A 150 -4.52 -1.68 -18.97
CA GLU A 150 -5.97 -1.75 -18.88
C GLU A 150 -6.42 -1.77 -17.42
N LEU A 151 -5.69 -2.45 -16.54
CA LEU A 151 -5.95 -2.45 -15.11
C LEU A 151 -5.66 -1.08 -14.50
N LEU A 152 -4.51 -0.49 -14.83
CA LEU A 152 -4.11 0.84 -14.38
C LEU A 152 -5.14 1.91 -14.81
N ALA A 153 -5.61 1.86 -16.05
CA ALA A 153 -6.65 2.75 -16.56
C ALA A 153 -7.96 2.62 -15.79
N ARG A 154 -8.42 1.38 -15.53
CA ARG A 154 -9.66 1.11 -14.76
C ARG A 154 -9.62 1.67 -13.34
N VAL A 155 -8.44 1.76 -12.73
CA VAL A 155 -8.25 2.26 -11.36
C VAL A 155 -7.85 3.74 -11.31
N GLY A 156 -7.86 4.45 -12.45
CA GLY A 156 -7.75 5.92 -12.49
C GLY A 156 -6.40 6.46 -12.97
N PHE A 157 -5.48 5.61 -13.42
CA PHE A 157 -4.27 6.09 -14.08
C PHE A 157 -4.55 6.51 -15.53
N ARG A 158 -3.75 7.43 -16.04
CA ARG A 158 -3.71 7.85 -17.45
C ARG A 158 -2.30 7.71 -18.00
N THR A 159 -2.17 7.58 -19.31
CA THR A 159 -0.85 7.59 -19.95
C THR A 159 -0.20 8.95 -19.75
N HIS A 160 1.00 8.97 -19.17
CA HIS A 160 1.81 10.17 -18.95
C HIS A 160 2.99 10.26 -19.91
N ARG A 161 3.66 9.13 -20.18
CA ARG A 161 4.65 8.99 -21.26
C ARG A 161 4.31 7.76 -22.11
N PRO A 162 4.05 7.93 -23.42
CA PRO A 162 3.73 6.81 -24.29
C PRO A 162 4.96 5.94 -24.55
N HIS A 163 4.77 4.63 -24.63
CA HIS A 163 5.74 3.66 -25.13
C HIS A 163 4.95 2.42 -25.60
N PRO A 164 5.32 1.78 -26.74
CA PRO A 164 4.52 0.70 -27.33
C PRO A 164 4.40 -0.55 -26.46
N VAL A 165 5.33 -0.79 -25.52
CA VAL A 165 5.35 -1.99 -24.66
C VAL A 165 5.19 -1.65 -23.17
N THR A 166 5.77 -0.53 -22.74
CA THR A 166 5.92 -0.16 -21.32
C THR A 166 5.65 1.33 -21.08
N PRO A 167 4.42 1.82 -21.35
CA PRO A 167 4.10 3.22 -21.15
C PRO A 167 4.16 3.59 -19.66
N ARG A 168 4.59 4.82 -19.36
CA ARG A 168 4.52 5.35 -18.00
C ARG A 168 3.13 5.90 -17.76
N MET A 169 2.43 5.30 -16.81
CA MET A 169 1.08 5.67 -16.39
C MET A 169 1.16 6.54 -15.13
N ARG A 170 0.24 7.49 -14.97
CA ARG A 170 0.20 8.42 -13.83
C ARG A 170 -1.21 8.61 -13.30
N MET A 171 -1.33 8.69 -11.99
CA MET A 171 -2.51 9.13 -11.26
C MET A 171 -2.12 10.37 -10.44
N ASP A 172 -2.72 11.52 -10.75
CA ASP A 172 -2.52 12.74 -9.97
C ASP A 172 -3.39 12.72 -8.71
N LEU A 173 -2.77 12.92 -7.54
CA LEU A 173 -3.44 12.88 -6.23
C LEU A 173 -4.01 14.25 -5.84
N ARG A 174 -3.54 15.34 -6.48
CA ARG A 174 -4.03 16.71 -6.26
C ARG A 174 -5.41 16.99 -6.88
N THR A 175 -5.76 16.30 -7.96
CA THR A 175 -7.00 16.54 -8.73
C THR A 175 -8.20 15.74 -8.24
N THR A 176 -8.01 14.82 -7.30
CA THR A 176 -9.09 14.12 -6.59
C THR A 176 -9.61 14.98 -5.43
N VAL A 177 -10.08 16.18 -5.73
CA VAL A 177 -10.71 17.07 -4.73
C VAL A 177 -11.95 16.41 -4.12
N SER A 178 -12.68 15.57 -4.86
CA SER A 178 -13.79 14.77 -4.31
C SER A 178 -13.36 13.74 -3.25
N TRP A 179 -12.07 13.37 -3.23
CA TRP A 179 -11.56 12.37 -2.30
C TRP A 179 -11.20 12.95 -0.92
N ARG A 180 -10.79 14.23 -0.86
CA ARG A 180 -10.62 14.92 0.43
C ARG A 180 -11.95 15.02 1.17
N ASP A 181 -13.02 15.33 0.45
CA ASP A 181 -14.37 15.42 1.03
C ASP A 181 -14.88 14.06 1.52
N GLU A 182 -14.64 12.98 0.77
CA GLU A 182 -14.97 11.61 1.20
C GLU A 182 -14.15 11.15 2.43
N VAL A 183 -12.90 11.62 2.56
CA VAL A 183 -12.00 11.29 3.68
C VAL A 183 -12.36 12.05 4.94
N GLU A 184 -12.71 13.34 4.83
CA GLU A 184 -13.26 14.10 5.96
C GLU A 184 -14.59 13.51 6.42
N ALA A 185 -15.48 13.15 5.48
CA ALA A 185 -16.74 12.48 5.80
C ALA A 185 -16.53 11.10 6.46
N ALA A 186 -15.47 10.37 6.10
CA ALA A 186 -15.11 9.11 6.74
C ALA A 186 -14.46 9.29 8.13
N LEU A 187 -13.69 10.36 8.35
CA LEU A 187 -13.10 10.69 9.65
C LEU A 187 -14.17 11.20 10.65
N GLY A 188 -15.14 12.00 10.20
CA GLY A 188 -16.27 12.42 11.03
C GLY A 188 -17.10 11.25 11.56
N ARG A 189 -17.24 10.18 10.77
CA ARG A 189 -17.91 8.93 11.18
C ARG A 189 -17.15 8.14 12.25
N LEU A 190 -15.83 8.29 12.34
CA LEU A 190 -15.03 7.68 13.41
C LEU A 190 -15.03 8.53 14.69
N ALA A 191 -15.12 9.85 14.58
CA ALA A 191 -15.22 10.76 15.73
C ALA A 191 -16.56 10.64 16.48
N GLY A 192 -17.65 10.30 15.78
CA GLY A 192 -18.98 10.11 16.38
C GLY A 192 -19.17 8.81 17.19
N VAL A 193 -18.18 7.92 17.22
CA VAL A 193 -18.25 6.62 17.92
C VAL A 193 -17.69 6.69 19.36
N VAL A 194 -16.99 7.78 19.71
CA VAL A 194 -16.59 8.01 21.10
C VAL A 194 -17.72 8.74 21.82
N ARG A 195 -18.63 7.97 22.42
CA ARG A 195 -19.41 8.48 23.56
C ARG A 195 -18.40 8.74 24.69
N PRO A 196 -18.22 9.98 25.18
CA PRO A 196 -17.49 10.18 26.42
C PRO A 196 -18.19 9.36 27.51
N VAL A 197 -17.45 8.47 28.15
CA VAL A 197 -17.89 7.83 29.39
C VAL A 197 -18.15 8.97 30.38
N PRO A 198 -19.35 9.09 30.97
CA PRO A 198 -19.57 10.07 32.03
C PRO A 198 -18.58 9.80 33.15
N ALA A 199 -17.85 10.83 33.57
CA ALA A 199 -16.95 10.72 34.70
C ALA A 199 -17.73 10.24 35.94
N PRO A 200 -17.20 9.29 36.73
CA PRO A 200 -17.85 8.87 37.95
C PRO A 200 -17.98 10.05 38.92
N ASP A 201 -19.18 10.23 39.47
CA ASP A 201 -19.48 11.25 40.48
C ASP A 201 -18.59 11.02 41.70
N GLY A 202 -17.74 12.01 42.01
CA GLY A 202 -16.70 11.95 43.04
C GLY A 202 -17.22 12.01 44.47
N ARG A 203 -18.36 11.38 44.77
CA ARG A 203 -18.85 11.24 46.15
C ARG A 203 -18.18 10.05 46.81
N VAL A 204 -17.13 10.34 47.57
CA VAL A 204 -16.58 9.42 48.57
C VAL A 204 -17.65 9.21 49.66
N PRO A 205 -18.10 7.98 49.94
CA PRO A 205 -19.02 7.73 51.05
C PRO A 205 -18.33 8.03 52.38
N ALA A 206 -18.99 8.79 53.24
CA ALA A 206 -18.50 9.11 54.58
C ALA A 206 -18.33 7.82 55.41
N VAL A 207 -17.12 7.59 55.92
CA VAL A 207 -16.84 6.54 56.90
C VAL A 207 -17.55 6.89 58.20
N ARG A 208 -18.53 6.08 58.59
CA ARG A 208 -19.19 6.14 59.90
C ARG A 208 -18.16 5.74 60.95
N ARG A 209 -17.77 6.65 61.84
CA ARG A 209 -17.03 6.31 63.05
C ARG A 209 -17.97 5.51 63.96
N ASP A 210 -17.47 4.38 64.43
CA ASP A 210 -18.13 3.52 65.39
C ASP A 210 -17.88 4.13 66.77
N ASP A 211 -18.92 4.70 67.38
CA ASP A 211 -18.89 5.16 68.76
C ASP A 211 -19.06 3.93 69.65
N GLY A 212 -17.95 3.42 70.18
CA GLY A 212 -17.94 2.37 71.19
C GLY A 212 -18.34 2.94 72.55
N ASP A 213 -19.50 2.53 73.06
CA ASP A 213 -19.89 2.70 74.46
C ASP A 213 -19.35 1.51 75.29
N ALA A 214 -18.37 1.79 76.15
CA ALA A 214 -18.17 1.20 77.48
C ALA A 214 -17.07 1.96 78.25
#